data_AF-A0A2J2HGU4-F1
#
_entry.id   AF-A0A2J2HGU4-F1
#
_cell.length_a   1.000
_cell.length_b   1.000
_cell.length_c   1.000
_cell.angle_alpha   90.00
_cell.angle_beta   90.00
_cell.angle_gamma   90.00
#
_symmetry.space_group_name_H-M   'P 1'
#
loop_
_entity.id
_entity.type
_entity.pdbx_description
1 polymer ?
#
loop_
_entity_poly.entity_id
_entity_poly.type
_entity_poly.pdbx_seq_one_letter_code
_entity_poly.pdbx_strand_id
1 'polypeptide(L)'
;MSNEKELESSNEASLPKPTQAGRIEQCQEAIKEARRCLESNDKDCITRLIEELVRNQCHDGRLIGKEVADKVREVVHELWLVSNHEEECRLLRILRDLGVSRSWVRITTRITNLRQFNERLERCGIDWENKAVRYEVVKEIEDLLRRLGWSEVRMCEEVWRFVGVDVDEFRKYGIESCAWLEGLESLRNLRRPTGSG
;
A
#
# COMPACT_ATOMS: atom_id res chain seq x y z
N MET A 1 31.49 48.04 -21.32
CA MET A 1 30.02 48.06 -21.34
C MET A 1 29.57 46.63 -21.52
N SER A 2 29.35 45.93 -20.41
CA SER A 2 28.90 44.54 -20.40
C SER A 2 27.45 44.57 -19.93
N ASN A 3 26.56 44.03 -20.76
CA ASN A 3 25.12 44.06 -20.54
C ASN A 3 24.75 43.28 -19.26
N GLU A 4 24.38 44.02 -18.23
CA GLU A 4 23.56 43.51 -17.12
C GLU A 4 22.12 43.37 -17.63
N LYS A 5 21.68 42.12 -17.87
CA LYS A 5 20.28 41.66 -17.82
C LYS A 5 20.22 40.23 -18.36
N GLU A 6 20.46 39.26 -17.49
CA GLU A 6 19.94 37.89 -17.60
C GLU A 6 20.46 37.09 -16.39
N LEU A 7 19.81 37.28 -15.24
CA LEU A 7 19.92 36.39 -14.07
C LEU A 7 18.84 36.77 -13.04
N GLU A 8 17.58 36.88 -13.48
CA GLU A 8 16.47 36.61 -12.55
C GLU A 8 16.45 35.09 -12.35
N SER A 9 17.24 34.64 -11.36
CA SER A 9 17.15 33.28 -10.85
C SER A 9 15.79 33.14 -10.17
N SER A 10 14.96 32.27 -10.74
CA SER A 10 13.71 31.78 -10.17
C SER A 10 13.99 31.04 -8.86
N ASN A 11 14.27 31.79 -7.79
CA ASN A 11 14.36 31.27 -6.43
C ASN A 11 12.94 31.19 -5.84
N GLU A 12 12.11 30.33 -6.42
CA GLU A 12 10.87 29.91 -5.78
C GLU A 12 11.26 28.97 -4.61
N ALA A 13 11.57 29.58 -3.47
CA ALA A 13 11.88 28.86 -2.25
C ALA A 13 10.71 27.94 -1.91
N SER A 14 10.90 26.64 -2.09
CA SER A 14 9.92 25.64 -1.69
C SER A 14 9.59 25.83 -0.22
N LEU A 15 8.31 26.05 0.09
CA LEU A 15 7.84 26.19 1.47
C LEU A 15 8.34 25.02 2.34
N PRO A 16 8.74 25.28 3.60
CA PRO A 16 9.20 24.23 4.48
C PRO A 16 8.11 23.17 4.66
N LYS A 17 8.47 21.89 4.47
CA LYS A 17 7.55 20.78 4.67
C LYS A 17 7.04 20.80 6.13
N PRO A 18 5.72 20.65 6.36
CA PRO A 18 5.17 20.68 7.71
C PRO A 18 5.80 19.59 8.58
N THR A 19 6.02 19.92 9.86
CA THR A 19 6.42 18.96 10.89
C THR A 19 5.34 17.89 11.06
N GLN A 20 5.66 16.75 11.66
CA GLN A 20 4.68 15.69 11.89
C GLN A 20 3.47 16.20 12.70
N ALA A 21 3.71 17.02 13.74
CA ALA A 21 2.66 17.65 14.53
C ALA A 21 1.80 18.61 13.68
N GLY A 22 2.42 19.46 12.86
CA GLY A 22 1.69 20.37 11.96
C GLY A 22 0.85 19.61 10.92
N ARG A 23 1.32 18.47 10.42
CA ARG A 23 0.55 17.61 9.52
C ARG A 23 -0.65 16.97 10.23
N ILE A 24 -0.48 16.52 11.47
CA ILE A 24 -1.58 15.96 12.28
C ILE A 24 -2.68 17.00 12.46
N GLU A 25 -2.31 18.23 12.82
CA GLU A 25 -3.24 19.34 12.99
C GLU A 25 -3.99 19.64 11.68
N GLN A 26 -3.27 19.73 10.56
CA GLN A 26 -3.89 19.91 9.23
C GLN A 26 -4.88 18.78 8.89
N CYS A 27 -4.51 17.52 9.11
CA CYS A 27 -5.41 16.39 8.90
C CYS A 27 -6.65 16.49 9.81
N GLN A 28 -6.48 16.88 11.06
CA GLN A 28 -7.60 17.00 12.01
C GLN A 28 -8.57 18.11 11.62
N GLU A 29 -8.08 19.28 11.19
CA GLU A 29 -8.94 20.37 10.73
C GLU A 29 -9.69 20.00 9.45
N ALA A 30 -9.01 19.39 8.47
CA ALA A 30 -9.66 18.91 7.25
C ALA A 30 -10.72 17.83 7.55
N ILE A 31 -10.49 16.94 8.54
CA ILE A 31 -11.50 15.97 9.00
C ILE A 31 -12.71 16.67 9.61
N LYS A 32 -12.51 17.73 10.41
CA LYS A 32 -13.62 18.49 11.00
C LYS A 32 -14.46 19.15 9.92
N GLU A 33 -13.82 19.76 8.92
CA GLU A 33 -14.52 20.38 7.80
C GLU A 33 -15.26 19.34 6.96
N ALA A 34 -14.64 18.18 6.73
CA ALA A 34 -15.25 17.06 6.02
C ALA A 34 -16.53 16.59 6.71
N ARG A 35 -16.51 16.47 8.04
CA ARG A 35 -17.71 16.11 8.81
C ARG A 35 -18.83 17.15 8.69
N ARG A 36 -18.51 18.44 8.69
CA ARG A 36 -19.52 19.50 8.45
C ARG A 36 -20.17 19.36 7.06
N CYS A 37 -19.36 19.04 6.04
CA CYS A 37 -19.89 18.83 4.70
C CYS A 37 -20.75 17.56 4.57
N LEU A 38 -20.46 16.51 5.36
CA LEU A 38 -21.35 15.36 5.49
C LEU A 38 -22.68 15.73 6.15
N GLU A 39 -22.65 16.53 7.23
CA GLU A 39 -23.86 17.00 7.92
C GLU A 39 -24.76 17.86 7.02
N SER A 40 -24.17 18.68 6.14
CA SER A 40 -24.90 19.47 5.15
C SER A 40 -25.23 18.72 3.86
N ASN A 41 -24.84 17.44 3.73
CA ASN A 41 -24.96 16.64 2.51
C ASN A 41 -24.32 17.30 1.27
N ASP A 42 -23.26 18.09 1.46
CA ASP A 42 -22.49 18.71 0.39
C ASP A 42 -21.42 17.73 -0.12
N LYS A 43 -21.82 16.96 -1.14
CA LYS A 43 -21.03 15.86 -1.71
C LYS A 43 -19.79 16.32 -2.47
N ASP A 44 -19.83 17.50 -3.07
CA ASP A 44 -18.66 18.06 -3.77
C ASP A 44 -17.65 18.58 -2.75
N CYS A 45 -18.10 19.23 -1.67
CA CYS A 45 -17.22 19.65 -0.58
C CYS A 45 -16.48 18.45 0.04
N ILE A 46 -17.21 17.40 0.45
CA ILE A 46 -16.60 16.24 1.10
C ILE A 46 -15.66 15.49 0.17
N THR A 47 -16.00 15.35 -1.11
CA THR A 47 -15.14 14.69 -2.10
C THR A 47 -13.81 15.43 -2.26
N ARG A 48 -13.85 16.77 -2.33
CA ARG A 48 -12.64 17.61 -2.38
C ARG A 48 -11.77 17.44 -1.12
N LEU A 49 -12.39 17.44 0.06
CA LEU A 49 -11.66 17.27 1.32
C LEU A 49 -11.06 15.86 1.47
N ILE A 50 -11.73 14.82 1.00
CA ILE A 50 -11.17 13.46 0.96
C ILE A 50 -9.94 13.41 0.04
N GLU A 51 -9.99 14.05 -1.13
CA GLU A 51 -8.85 14.15 -2.04
C GLU A 51 -7.65 14.83 -1.35
N GLU A 52 -7.88 15.93 -0.64
CA GLU A 52 -6.86 16.64 0.15
C GLU A 52 -6.30 15.78 1.29
N LEU A 53 -7.16 15.12 2.07
CA LEU A 53 -6.76 14.22 3.16
C LEU A 53 -5.89 13.07 2.64
N VAL A 54 -6.24 12.50 1.49
CA VAL A 54 -5.49 11.41 0.89
C VAL A 54 -4.15 11.88 0.34
N ARG A 55 -4.10 13.01 -0.37
CA ARG A 55 -2.85 13.64 -0.86
C ARG A 55 -1.88 13.95 0.27
N ASN A 56 -2.40 14.39 1.41
CA ASN A 56 -1.61 14.66 2.61
C ASN A 56 -1.30 13.41 3.45
N GLN A 57 -1.63 12.21 2.94
CA GLN A 57 -1.36 10.91 3.57
C GLN A 57 -2.04 10.74 4.95
N CYS A 58 -3.12 11.48 5.21
CA CYS A 58 -3.87 11.41 6.47
C CYS A 58 -4.56 10.04 6.68
N HIS A 59 -4.62 9.20 5.65
CA HIS A 59 -5.19 7.85 5.70
C HIS A 59 -4.15 6.77 6.09
N ASP A 60 -2.86 7.10 6.14
CA ASP A 60 -1.78 6.18 6.51
C ASP A 60 -1.43 6.30 8.00
N GLY A 61 -1.97 5.37 8.80
CA GLY A 61 -1.74 5.32 10.24
C GLY A 61 -0.27 5.14 10.65
N ARG A 62 0.62 4.71 9.74
CA ARG A 62 2.08 4.63 10.00
C ARG A 62 2.72 6.01 10.08
N LEU A 63 2.18 6.98 9.33
CA LEU A 63 2.73 8.34 9.21
C LEU A 63 2.05 9.30 10.19
N ILE A 64 0.71 9.21 10.29
CA ILE A 64 -0.10 10.18 11.02
C ILE A 64 -0.65 9.66 12.36
N GLY A 65 -0.41 8.37 12.66
CA GLY A 65 -0.99 7.69 13.81
C GLY A 65 -2.38 7.11 13.50
N LYS A 66 -2.68 6.00 14.20
CA LYS A 66 -3.90 5.22 13.94
C LYS A 66 -5.18 6.03 14.13
N GLU A 67 -5.25 6.86 15.16
CA GLU A 67 -6.47 7.61 15.50
C GLU A 67 -6.93 8.53 14.36
N VAL A 68 -6.01 9.32 13.79
CA VAL A 68 -6.32 10.24 12.69
C VAL A 68 -6.67 9.46 11.42
N ALA A 69 -5.91 8.42 11.10
CA ALA A 69 -6.17 7.57 9.94
C ALA A 69 -7.51 6.84 10.01
N ASP A 70 -7.93 6.42 11.20
CA ASP A 70 -9.23 5.79 11.41
C ASP A 70 -10.37 6.80 11.26
N LYS A 71 -10.20 8.06 11.71
CA LYS A 71 -11.19 9.13 11.46
C LYS A 71 -11.35 9.45 9.96
N VAL A 72 -10.26 9.48 9.19
CA VAL A 72 -10.36 9.62 7.72
C VAL A 72 -11.14 8.45 7.13
N ARG A 73 -10.90 7.23 7.61
CA ARG A 73 -11.63 6.04 7.17
C ARG A 73 -13.13 6.16 7.43
N GLU A 74 -13.51 6.65 8.62
CA GLU A 74 -14.92 6.86 8.98
C GLU A 74 -15.59 7.88 8.06
N VAL A 75 -14.94 9.01 7.81
CA VAL A 75 -15.45 10.05 6.91
C VAL A 75 -15.70 9.50 5.49
N VAL A 76 -14.75 8.73 4.94
CA VAL A 76 -14.91 8.10 3.61
C VAL A 76 -16.03 7.05 3.63
N HIS A 77 -16.15 6.29 4.72
CA HIS A 77 -17.22 5.29 4.88
C HIS A 77 -18.61 5.94 4.98
N GLU A 78 -18.74 7.03 5.72
CA GLU A 78 -19.99 7.78 5.86
C GLU A 78 -20.43 8.35 4.50
N LEU A 79 -19.52 8.96 3.74
CA LEU A 79 -19.80 9.39 2.36
C LEU A 79 -20.26 8.22 1.49
N TRP A 80 -19.56 7.09 1.55
CA TRP A 80 -19.89 5.90 0.78
C TRP A 80 -21.33 5.43 1.03
N LEU A 81 -21.81 5.47 2.28
CA LEU A 81 -23.17 5.03 2.62
C LEU A 81 -24.27 5.93 2.06
N VAL A 82 -24.00 7.22 1.90
CA VAL A 82 -24.98 8.21 1.41
C VAL A 82 -24.84 8.51 -0.09
N SER A 83 -23.89 7.85 -0.75
CA SER A 83 -23.59 8.03 -2.17
C SER A 83 -24.52 7.19 -3.05
N ASN A 84 -24.90 7.73 -4.20
CA ASN A 84 -25.52 6.99 -5.28
C ASN A 84 -24.44 6.29 -6.13
N HIS A 85 -24.86 5.48 -7.12
CA HIS A 85 -23.93 4.70 -7.93
C HIS A 85 -22.87 5.56 -8.67
N GLU A 86 -23.26 6.72 -9.21
CA GLU A 86 -22.34 7.60 -9.95
C GLU A 86 -21.29 8.20 -9.02
N GLU A 87 -21.72 8.67 -7.85
CA GLU A 87 -20.86 9.24 -6.81
C GLU A 87 -19.91 8.18 -6.23
N GLU A 88 -20.40 6.96 -5.98
CA GLU A 88 -19.57 5.83 -5.56
C GLU A 88 -18.45 5.58 -6.57
N CYS A 89 -18.77 5.52 -7.87
CA CYS A 89 -17.77 5.32 -8.91
C CYS A 89 -16.78 6.48 -9.01
N ARG A 90 -17.24 7.73 -8.84
CA ARG A 90 -16.37 8.91 -8.80
C ARG A 90 -15.39 8.83 -7.63
N LEU A 91 -15.86 8.51 -6.43
CA LEU A 91 -15.03 8.36 -5.23
C LEU A 91 -13.98 7.26 -5.42
N LEU A 92 -14.38 6.10 -5.96
CA LEU A 92 -13.46 4.99 -6.21
C LEU A 92 -12.36 5.36 -7.21
N ARG A 93 -12.67 6.10 -8.28
CA ARG A 93 -11.65 6.57 -9.24
C ARG A 93 -10.66 7.51 -8.59
N ILE A 94 -11.14 8.50 -7.81
CA ILE A 94 -10.27 9.44 -7.09
C ILE A 94 -9.32 8.68 -6.15
N LEU A 95 -9.85 7.77 -5.34
CA LEU A 95 -9.03 6.99 -4.40
C LEU A 95 -7.99 6.12 -5.12
N ARG A 96 -8.35 5.49 -6.25
CA ARG A 96 -7.41 4.74 -7.09
C ARG A 96 -6.31 5.65 -7.63
N ASP A 97 -6.69 6.78 -8.24
CA ASP A 97 -5.76 7.69 -8.93
C ASP A 97 -4.78 8.34 -7.94
N LEU A 98 -5.18 8.48 -6.67
CA LEU A 98 -4.32 8.92 -5.57
C LEU A 98 -3.46 7.79 -4.97
N GLY A 99 -3.51 6.58 -5.53
CA GLY A 99 -2.68 5.45 -5.10
C GLY A 99 -3.14 4.76 -3.82
N VAL A 100 -4.40 4.93 -3.40
CA VAL A 100 -4.92 4.25 -2.21
C VAL A 100 -5.00 2.75 -2.49
N SER A 101 -4.50 1.95 -1.55
CA SER A 101 -4.46 0.49 -1.75
C SER A 101 -5.87 -0.10 -1.83
N ARG A 102 -6.05 -1.09 -2.73
CA ARG A 102 -7.28 -1.86 -2.88
C ARG A 102 -7.83 -2.40 -1.55
N SER A 103 -6.94 -2.89 -0.69
CA SER A 103 -7.30 -3.43 0.62
C SER A 103 -7.89 -2.36 1.54
N TRP A 104 -7.28 -1.18 1.57
CA TRP A 104 -7.76 -0.06 2.38
C TRP A 104 -9.17 0.35 1.94
N VAL A 105 -9.42 0.47 0.63
CA VAL A 105 -10.74 0.84 0.09
C VAL A 105 -11.78 -0.22 0.44
N ARG A 106 -11.48 -1.51 0.25
CA ARG A 106 -12.40 -2.60 0.60
C ARG A 106 -12.77 -2.60 2.09
N ILE A 107 -11.81 -2.37 2.98
CA ILE A 107 -12.05 -2.27 4.43
C ILE A 107 -12.91 -1.05 4.74
N THR A 108 -12.64 0.07 4.07
CA THR A 108 -13.34 1.35 4.27
C THR A 108 -14.79 1.29 3.82
N THR A 109 -15.08 0.69 2.66
CA THR A 109 -16.46 0.49 2.18
C THR A 109 -17.21 -0.59 2.96
N ARG A 110 -16.51 -1.32 3.85
CA ARG A 110 -17.02 -2.46 4.63
C ARG A 110 -17.65 -3.57 3.77
N ILE A 111 -17.23 -3.69 2.52
CA ILE A 111 -17.64 -4.80 1.65
C ILE A 111 -16.80 -6.02 2.00
N THR A 112 -17.39 -6.94 2.77
CA THR A 112 -16.70 -8.13 3.28
C THR A 112 -16.48 -9.18 2.19
N ASN A 113 -17.44 -9.33 1.27
CA ASN A 113 -17.36 -10.27 0.18
C ASN A 113 -16.51 -9.72 -0.98
N LEU A 114 -15.40 -10.39 -1.28
CA LEU A 114 -14.46 -9.96 -2.32
C LEU A 114 -15.09 -9.97 -3.73
N ARG A 115 -15.96 -10.93 -4.04
CA ARG A 115 -16.66 -11.00 -5.31
C ARG A 115 -17.58 -9.80 -5.51
N GLN A 116 -18.35 -9.43 -4.49
CA GLN A 116 -19.21 -8.25 -4.55
C GLN A 116 -18.41 -6.96 -4.73
N PHE A 117 -17.25 -6.86 -4.07
CA PHE A 117 -16.35 -5.73 -4.25
C PHE A 117 -15.84 -5.64 -5.69
N ASN A 118 -15.41 -6.76 -6.28
CA ASN A 118 -14.95 -6.83 -7.67
C ASN A 118 -16.06 -6.46 -8.66
N GLU A 119 -17.26 -7.01 -8.48
CA GLU A 119 -18.43 -6.67 -9.30
C GLU A 119 -18.79 -5.18 -9.22
N ARG A 120 -18.51 -4.51 -8.08
CA ARG A 120 -18.66 -3.05 -7.99
C ARG A 120 -17.59 -2.30 -8.76
N LEU A 121 -16.32 -2.71 -8.65
CA LEU A 121 -15.22 -2.11 -9.41
C LEU A 121 -15.44 -2.25 -10.93
N GLU A 122 -15.83 -3.44 -11.37
CA GLU A 122 -16.16 -3.73 -12.77
C GLU A 122 -17.30 -2.85 -13.28
N ARG A 123 -18.37 -2.68 -12.50
CA ARG A 123 -19.48 -1.76 -12.82
C ARG A 123 -19.03 -0.31 -12.97
N CYS A 124 -18.03 0.12 -12.21
CA CYS A 124 -17.43 1.44 -12.35
C CYS A 124 -16.38 1.53 -13.47
N GLY A 125 -16.08 0.44 -14.17
CA GLY A 125 -15.01 0.37 -15.17
C GLY A 125 -13.62 0.60 -14.55
N ILE A 126 -13.42 0.17 -13.30
CA ILE A 126 -12.20 0.38 -12.55
C ILE A 126 -11.39 -0.91 -12.54
N ASP A 127 -10.26 -0.89 -13.24
CA ASP A 127 -9.17 -1.79 -12.91
C ASP A 127 -8.38 -1.21 -11.74
N TRP A 128 -8.31 -1.96 -10.64
CA TRP A 128 -7.60 -1.56 -9.44
C TRP A 128 -6.42 -2.47 -9.27
N GLU A 129 -5.23 -1.94 -9.54
CA GLU A 129 -3.97 -2.66 -9.39
C GLU A 129 -3.97 -3.40 -8.05
N ASN A 130 -3.94 -4.73 -8.14
CA ASN A 130 -3.57 -5.51 -6.99
C ASN A 130 -2.12 -5.15 -6.68
N LYS A 131 -1.77 -4.97 -5.40
CA LYS A 131 -0.36 -5.00 -5.01
C LYS A 131 0.29 -6.18 -5.71
N ALA A 132 1.36 -5.96 -6.46
CA ALA A 132 2.12 -7.02 -7.15
C ALA A 132 2.15 -8.22 -6.22
N VAL A 133 1.51 -9.32 -6.65
CA VAL A 133 1.40 -10.48 -5.77
C VAL A 133 2.82 -10.93 -5.48
N ARG A 134 3.12 -11.39 -4.26
CA ARG A 134 4.51 -11.74 -3.88
C ARG A 134 5.19 -12.63 -4.92
N TYR A 135 4.43 -13.52 -5.56
CA TYR A 135 4.88 -14.36 -6.67
C TYR A 135 5.36 -13.55 -7.90
N GLU A 136 4.65 -12.50 -8.32
CA GLU A 136 5.06 -11.63 -9.45
C GLU A 136 6.37 -10.92 -9.12
N VAL A 137 6.49 -10.38 -7.89
CA VAL A 137 7.72 -9.74 -7.42
C VAL A 137 8.89 -10.73 -7.37
N VAL A 138 8.66 -11.93 -6.84
CA VAL A 138 9.68 -13.00 -6.81
C VAL A 138 10.10 -13.39 -8.22
N LYS A 139 9.15 -13.53 -9.15
CA LYS A 139 9.44 -13.85 -10.55
C LYS A 139 10.27 -12.77 -11.23
N GLU A 140 9.97 -11.49 -11.02
CA GLU A 140 10.77 -10.38 -11.55
C GLU A 140 12.20 -10.39 -11.00
N ILE A 141 12.38 -10.70 -9.71
CA ILE A 141 13.70 -10.84 -9.08
C ILE A 141 14.45 -12.03 -9.68
N GLU A 142 13.81 -13.19 -9.81
CA GLU A 142 14.40 -14.38 -10.43
C GLU A 142 14.84 -14.11 -11.88
N ASP A 143 13.99 -13.49 -12.69
CA ASP A 143 14.29 -13.13 -14.07
C ASP A 143 15.48 -12.16 -14.15
N LEU A 144 15.55 -11.18 -13.24
CA LEU A 144 16.68 -10.26 -13.13
C LEU A 144 17.98 -10.99 -12.78
N LEU A 145 17.95 -11.87 -11.78
CA LEU A 145 19.12 -12.64 -11.34
C LEU A 145 19.63 -13.57 -12.45
N ARG A 146 18.74 -14.23 -13.19
CA ARG A 146 19.10 -15.04 -14.36
C ARG A 146 19.78 -14.19 -15.46
N ARG A 147 19.28 -12.99 -15.73
CA ARG A 147 19.92 -12.03 -16.68
C ARG A 147 21.30 -11.59 -16.21
N LEU A 148 21.52 -11.50 -14.91
CA LEU A 148 22.82 -11.22 -14.29
C LEU A 148 23.74 -12.46 -14.24
N GLY A 149 23.31 -13.59 -14.81
CA GLY A 149 24.12 -14.81 -14.92
C GLY A 149 24.10 -15.70 -13.68
N TRP A 150 23.13 -15.52 -12.78
CA TRP A 150 22.99 -16.38 -11.61
C TRP A 150 22.31 -17.70 -12.00
N SER A 151 22.92 -18.81 -11.59
CA SER A 151 22.30 -20.14 -11.68
C SER A 151 21.26 -20.32 -10.59
N GLU A 152 20.34 -21.27 -10.80
CA GLU A 152 19.32 -21.66 -9.82
C GLU A 152 19.93 -22.12 -8.49
N VAL A 153 21.00 -22.93 -8.57
CA VAL A 153 21.79 -23.36 -7.40
C VAL A 153 22.32 -22.15 -6.64
N ARG A 154 22.93 -21.18 -7.34
CA ARG A 154 23.47 -19.97 -6.68
C ARG A 154 22.36 -19.14 -6.03
N MET A 155 21.22 -18.96 -6.70
CA MET A 155 20.09 -18.21 -6.13
C MET A 155 19.58 -18.87 -4.84
N CYS A 156 19.43 -20.19 -4.83
CA CYS A 156 19.04 -20.95 -3.66
C CYS A 156 20.06 -20.87 -2.51
N GLU A 157 21.36 -21.08 -2.79
CA GLU A 157 22.42 -21.02 -1.77
C GLU A 157 22.50 -19.64 -1.11
N GLU A 158 22.29 -18.55 -1.87
CA GLU A 158 22.27 -17.19 -1.31
C GLU A 158 21.04 -16.92 -0.44
N VAL A 159 19.88 -17.51 -0.75
CA VAL A 159 18.71 -17.46 0.14
C VAL A 159 19.01 -18.17 1.47
N TRP A 160 19.69 -19.33 1.43
CA TRP A 160 20.13 -20.04 2.64
C TRP A 160 21.10 -19.22 3.48
N ARG A 161 22.11 -18.63 2.85
CA ARG A 161 23.07 -17.73 3.50
C ARG A 161 22.36 -16.53 4.13
N PHE A 162 21.38 -15.95 3.44
CA PHE A 162 20.59 -14.83 3.95
C PHE A 162 19.83 -15.18 5.24
N VAL A 163 19.31 -16.40 5.37
CA VAL A 163 18.64 -16.87 6.58
C VAL A 163 19.62 -17.44 7.64
N GLY A 164 20.92 -17.29 7.42
CA GLY A 164 21.97 -17.68 8.36
C GLY A 164 22.37 -19.15 8.33
N VAL A 165 22.05 -19.87 7.25
CA VAL A 165 22.50 -21.26 7.06
C VAL A 165 23.85 -21.29 6.36
N ASP A 166 24.80 -22.03 6.94
CA ASP A 166 26.12 -22.28 6.36
C ASP A 166 26.04 -23.39 5.31
N VAL A 167 25.94 -22.96 4.05
CA VAL A 167 25.86 -23.85 2.89
C VAL A 167 27.17 -24.65 2.69
N ASP A 168 28.31 -24.08 3.09
CA ASP A 168 29.61 -24.72 2.90
C ASP A 168 29.80 -25.87 3.90
N GLU A 169 29.30 -25.72 5.14
CA GLU A 169 29.25 -26.82 6.12
C GLU A 169 28.26 -27.92 5.69
N PHE A 170 27.13 -27.58 5.05
CA PHE A 170 26.21 -28.58 4.48
C PHE A 170 26.88 -29.41 3.39
N ARG A 171 27.57 -28.74 2.45
CA ARG A 171 28.29 -29.40 1.37
C ARG A 171 29.38 -30.34 1.89
N LYS A 172 30.08 -29.96 2.95
CA LYS A 172 31.09 -30.78 3.63
C LYS A 172 30.52 -32.10 4.17
N TYR A 173 29.26 -32.10 4.64
CA TYR A 173 28.57 -33.33 5.07
C TYR A 173 27.79 -34.02 3.94
N GLY A 174 27.97 -33.61 2.68
CA GLY A 174 27.28 -34.20 1.53
C GLY A 174 25.79 -33.86 1.47
N ILE A 175 25.35 -32.80 2.15
CA ILE A 175 23.98 -32.32 2.12
C ILE A 175 23.86 -31.28 1.01
N GLU A 176 22.96 -31.53 0.05
CA GLU A 176 22.64 -30.59 -1.02
C GLU A 176 21.53 -29.65 -0.54
N SER A 177 21.88 -28.41 -0.22
CA SER A 177 21.01 -27.45 0.46
C SER A 177 19.75 -27.12 -0.34
N CYS A 178 19.79 -27.17 -1.67
CA CYS A 178 18.65 -26.85 -2.52
C CYS A 178 17.66 -28.01 -2.62
N ALA A 179 18.12 -29.25 -2.77
CA ALA A 179 17.28 -30.44 -2.63
C ALA A 179 16.72 -30.61 -1.22
N TRP A 180 17.44 -30.16 -0.18
CA TRP A 180 16.95 -30.22 1.20
C TRP A 180 15.67 -29.39 1.39
N LEU A 181 15.53 -28.27 0.69
CA LEU A 181 14.32 -27.42 0.69
C LEU A 181 13.08 -28.19 0.22
N GLU A 182 13.19 -28.97 -0.86
CA GLU A 182 12.10 -29.84 -1.34
C GLU A 182 11.77 -30.94 -0.31
N GLY A 183 12.81 -31.48 0.34
CA GLY A 183 12.64 -32.45 1.43
C GLY A 183 11.88 -31.88 2.63
N LEU A 184 12.07 -30.60 2.98
CA LEU A 184 11.35 -29.95 4.08
C LEU A 184 9.84 -29.83 3.81
N GLU A 185 9.41 -29.68 2.56
CA GLU A 185 7.98 -29.64 2.22
C GLU A 185 7.28 -30.97 2.54
N SER A 186 8.00 -32.09 2.44
CA SER A 186 7.48 -33.41 2.83
C SER A 186 7.30 -33.56 4.36
N LEU A 187 8.03 -32.77 5.15
CA LEU A 187 7.98 -32.76 6.62
C LEU A 187 6.89 -31.85 7.21
N ARG A 188 6.13 -31.14 6.37
CA ARG A 188 5.01 -30.26 6.79
C ARG A 188 3.96 -30.97 7.67
N ASN A 189 3.86 -32.29 7.53
CA ASN A 189 2.92 -33.13 8.27
C ASN A 189 3.37 -33.47 9.70
N LEU A 190 4.60 -33.12 10.11
CA LEU A 190 5.12 -33.36 11.46
C LEU A 190 4.72 -32.27 12.48
N ARG A 191 3.68 -31.48 12.18
CA ARG A 191 3.16 -30.47 13.11
C ARG A 191 2.71 -31.17 14.39
N ARG A 192 3.50 -31.01 15.48
CA ARG A 192 3.15 -31.55 16.80
C ARG A 192 1.74 -31.07 17.17
N PRO A 193 0.86 -31.94 17.73
CA PRO A 193 -0.36 -31.46 18.34
C PRO A 193 0.07 -30.52 19.47
N THR A 194 -0.34 -29.26 19.40
CA THR A 194 -0.15 -28.32 20.50
C THR A 194 -0.84 -28.91 21.71
N GLY A 195 -0.05 -29.40 22.67
CA GLY A 195 -0.57 -29.92 23.93
C GLY A 195 -1.35 -28.81 24.63
N SER A 196 -2.63 -29.08 24.86
CA SER A 196 -3.48 -28.35 25.79
C SER A 196 -2.96 -28.58 27.20
N GLY A 197 -2.38 -27.55 27.79
CA GLY A 197 -2.20 -27.37 29.23
C GLY A 197 -3.02 -26.17 29.68
#